data_AF-E9GBL4-F1
#
_entry.id   AF-E9GBL4-F1
#
_cell.length_a   1.000
_cell.length_b   1.000
_cell.length_c   1.000
_cell.angle_alpha   90.00
_cell.angle_beta   90.00
_cell.angle_gamma   90.00
#
_symmetry.space_group_name_H-M   'P 1'
#
loop_
_entity.id
_entity.type
_entity.pdbx_description
1 polymer ?
#
loop_
_entity_poly.entity_id
_entity_poly.type
_entity_poly.pdbx_seq_one_letter_code
_entity_poly.pdbx_strand_id
1 'polypeptide(L)'
;MDNQTGLAFLSSVLDKMSYPNQILSPGQDNSKGIEVEVLHKLLMKGCYITGQDDNQTNIQGKDNTKGTTSNDNEGTWQTINIFIKTLTGKIIQYFISPSAKVEDLKDMIRSKEGIPVDQQRLIYAGQQLEDGRTLEDYWIGNESTIHIVLRMRGGTSLDLPPSLLDEPFHYNFTKISDRGVKFCRGGLIYIRPCGWQRYAIKVKGKFPDDIWLQGKTSRADQYSSAEDEWPVSYHGTSLNNGLSIAEEGFKLSKGTRFLHGKGIYSTPDIEVAAHYAVKVKVNGKTYKVVMQNRVNPKNLKKVGKDVTKVGEYWISPTNEDIRPYGFCVKEI
;
A
#
# COMPACT_ATOMS: atom_id res chain seq x y z
N MET A 1 -5.04 24.61 6.35
CA MET A 1 -5.58 24.00 5.12
C MET A 1 -6.96 23.47 5.48
N ASP A 2 -7.97 23.73 4.67
CA ASP A 2 -9.25 23.02 4.80
C ASP A 2 -9.07 21.52 4.47
N ASN A 3 -10.06 20.69 4.78
CA ASN A 3 -9.98 19.23 4.63
C ASN A 3 -9.74 18.82 3.16
N GLN A 4 -10.35 19.52 2.21
CA GLN A 4 -10.26 19.19 0.78
C GLN A 4 -8.87 19.50 0.22
N THR A 5 -8.29 20.63 0.62
CA THR A 5 -6.90 21.04 0.34
C THR A 5 -5.90 20.14 1.05
N GLY A 6 -6.22 19.69 2.27
CA GLY A 6 -5.40 18.77 3.06
C GLY A 6 -5.30 17.38 2.44
N LEU A 7 -6.40 16.87 1.88
CA LEU A 7 -6.46 15.58 1.19
C LEU A 7 -5.74 15.62 -0.15
N ALA A 8 -5.97 16.65 -0.96
CA ALA A 8 -5.23 16.87 -2.21
C ALA A 8 -3.72 17.01 -1.94
N PHE A 9 -3.36 17.66 -0.83
CA PHE A 9 -1.97 17.77 -0.39
C PHE A 9 -1.38 16.43 0.08
N LEU A 10 -2.09 15.65 0.92
CA LEU A 10 -1.62 14.33 1.36
C LEU A 10 -1.54 13.37 0.19
N SER A 11 -2.54 13.37 -0.70
CA SER A 11 -2.53 12.63 -1.96
C SER A 11 -1.31 13.05 -2.78
N SER A 12 -1.03 14.34 -2.96
CA SER A 12 0.17 14.80 -3.67
C SER A 12 1.49 14.37 -3.02
N VAL A 13 1.56 14.35 -1.68
CA VAL A 13 2.73 13.87 -0.95
C VAL A 13 2.89 12.36 -1.13
N LEU A 14 1.82 11.57 -0.94
CA LEU A 14 1.79 10.10 -1.05
C LEU A 14 1.90 9.61 -2.51
N ASP A 15 1.46 10.40 -3.47
CA ASP A 15 1.58 10.19 -4.92
C ASP A 15 3.04 10.31 -5.36
N LYS A 16 3.70 11.40 -4.95
CA LYS A 16 5.15 11.51 -5.07
C LYS A 16 5.89 10.51 -4.23
N MET A 17 5.19 9.83 -3.31
CA MET A 17 5.76 8.71 -2.60
C MET A 17 5.76 7.38 -3.37
N SER A 18 5.11 7.33 -4.52
CA SER A 18 4.82 6.05 -5.14
C SER A 18 5.60 5.79 -6.44
N TYR A 19 6.15 6.76 -7.20
CA TYR A 19 7.11 6.45 -8.31
C TYR A 19 7.98 7.64 -8.82
N PRO A 20 9.18 7.43 -9.46
CA PRO A 20 9.91 6.16 -9.64
C PRO A 20 11.41 6.11 -9.30
N ASN A 21 11.88 4.85 -9.14
CA ASN A 21 13.23 4.38 -9.37
C ASN A 21 13.87 5.07 -10.59
N GLN A 22 14.77 6.02 -10.30
CA GLN A 22 15.83 6.40 -11.21
C GLN A 22 17.10 5.79 -10.61
N ILE A 23 17.63 4.71 -11.21
CA ILE A 23 19.05 4.42 -11.03
C ILE A 23 19.76 5.41 -11.94
N LEU A 24 20.20 6.54 -11.37
CA LEU A 24 21.38 7.21 -11.90
C LEU A 24 22.51 6.19 -11.85
N SER A 25 23.05 5.78 -13.01
CA SER A 25 24.35 5.11 -12.99
C SER A 25 25.41 6.14 -12.55
N PRO A 26 26.34 5.77 -11.66
CA PRO A 26 27.40 6.67 -11.24
C PRO A 26 28.40 6.87 -12.37
N GLY A 27 28.79 8.12 -12.62
CA GLY A 27 30.09 8.38 -13.26
C GLY A 27 30.17 9.45 -14.35
N GLN A 28 29.58 10.64 -14.15
CA GLN A 28 30.54 11.74 -14.02
C GLN A 28 31.09 11.58 -12.59
N ASP A 29 32.33 11.12 -12.55
CA ASP A 29 33.09 10.60 -11.40
C ASP A 29 32.91 11.53 -10.18
N ASN A 30 32.57 11.00 -9.00
CA ASN A 30 33.57 10.27 -8.22
C ASN A 30 33.08 8.93 -7.64
N SER A 31 33.87 7.89 -7.97
CA SER A 31 34.14 6.60 -7.33
C SER A 31 33.32 5.36 -7.74
N LYS A 32 33.77 4.77 -8.87
CA LYS A 32 33.78 3.33 -9.29
C LYS A 32 32.50 2.49 -9.06
N GLY A 33 31.65 2.45 -10.10
CA GLY A 33 30.55 1.50 -10.29
C GLY A 33 30.95 0.25 -11.10
N ILE A 34 30.15 -0.82 -10.94
CA ILE A 34 30.37 -2.19 -11.46
C ILE A 34 30.11 -2.29 -12.98
N GLU A 35 30.95 -3.01 -13.72
CA GLU A 35 30.86 -3.21 -15.18
C GLU A 35 29.56 -3.91 -15.63
N VAL A 36 29.00 -3.39 -16.72
CA VAL A 36 27.72 -3.78 -17.33
C VAL A 36 27.70 -5.23 -17.83
N GLU A 37 28.86 -5.82 -18.12
CA GLU A 37 28.98 -7.21 -18.55
C GLU A 37 28.75 -8.21 -17.39
N VAL A 38 28.96 -7.78 -16.14
CA VAL A 38 28.65 -8.55 -14.91
C VAL A 38 27.15 -8.52 -14.60
N LEU A 39 26.48 -7.41 -14.91
CA LEU A 39 25.03 -7.26 -14.71
C LEU A 39 24.24 -8.13 -15.72
N HIS A 40 24.74 -8.28 -16.95
CA HIS A 40 24.15 -9.16 -17.97
C HIS A 40 24.30 -10.65 -17.64
N LYS A 41 25.37 -11.03 -16.92
CA LYS A 41 25.62 -12.41 -16.46
C LYS A 41 24.85 -12.83 -15.21
N LEU A 42 24.42 -11.87 -14.36
CA LEU A 42 23.66 -12.15 -13.13
C LEU A 42 22.15 -12.30 -13.34
N LEU A 43 21.60 -11.75 -14.43
CA LEU A 43 20.16 -11.81 -14.75
C LEU A 43 19.77 -12.98 -15.67
N MET A 44 20.72 -13.73 -16.21
CA MET A 44 20.47 -14.82 -17.18
C MET A 44 21.13 -16.17 -16.80
N LYS A 45 21.55 -16.37 -15.55
CA LYS A 45 21.92 -17.72 -15.04
C LYS A 45 20.76 -18.37 -14.30
N GLY A 46 19.78 -18.75 -15.10
CA GLY A 46 18.77 -19.76 -14.80
C GLY A 46 18.46 -20.55 -16.08
N CYS A 47 19.50 -21.07 -16.74
CA CYS A 47 19.36 -22.05 -17.81
C CYS A 47 19.81 -23.42 -17.29
N TYR A 48 18.93 -24.42 -17.37
CA TYR A 48 19.19 -25.57 -18.23
C TYR A 48 17.91 -25.96 -19.00
N ILE A 49 18.10 -25.96 -20.32
CA ILE A 49 17.34 -26.57 -21.41
C ILE A 49 17.75 -28.08 -21.42
N THR A 50 16.93 -29.08 -21.72
CA THR A 50 16.53 -29.67 -23.03
C THR A 50 15.85 -31.02 -22.71
N GLY A 51 14.92 -31.56 -23.51
CA GLY A 51 14.89 -31.42 -24.95
C GLY A 51 13.57 -31.72 -25.67
N GLN A 52 13.69 -31.37 -26.94
CA GLN A 52 12.94 -31.69 -28.16
C GLN A 52 12.55 -33.20 -28.23
N ASP A 53 11.56 -33.65 -29.00
CA ASP A 53 11.38 -33.43 -30.44
C ASP A 53 9.91 -33.45 -30.89
N ASP A 54 9.61 -32.53 -31.80
CA ASP A 54 8.96 -32.69 -33.11
C ASP A 54 7.82 -33.70 -33.31
N ASN A 55 6.64 -33.19 -33.72
CA ASN A 55 6.27 -33.33 -35.14
C ASN A 55 5.06 -32.50 -35.56
N GLN A 56 5.19 -31.95 -36.77
CA GLN A 56 4.15 -31.33 -37.59
C GLN A 56 2.99 -32.30 -37.87
N THR A 57 1.78 -31.78 -38.05
CA THR A 57 1.07 -31.87 -39.36
C THR A 57 -0.20 -31.02 -39.39
N ASN A 58 -0.26 -30.21 -40.45
CA ASN A 58 -1.43 -29.55 -41.03
C ASN A 58 -2.41 -30.59 -41.58
N ILE A 59 -3.73 -30.46 -41.38
CA ILE A 59 -4.76 -30.87 -42.36
C ILE A 59 -5.99 -29.92 -42.29
N GLN A 60 -6.41 -29.50 -43.48
CA GLN A 60 -7.60 -28.72 -43.87
C GLN A 60 -8.93 -29.49 -43.79
N GLY A 61 -10.05 -28.75 -43.78
CA GLY A 61 -11.36 -29.16 -44.33
C GLY A 61 -12.52 -28.99 -43.34
N LYS A 62 -13.41 -28.01 -43.49
CA LYS A 62 -14.58 -27.88 -44.41
C LYS A 62 -15.87 -28.51 -43.89
N ASP A 63 -16.92 -27.67 -43.97
CA ASP A 63 -18.34 -27.91 -44.23
C ASP A 63 -19.35 -28.21 -43.10
N ASN A 64 -20.25 -27.21 -42.95
CA ASN A 64 -21.72 -27.24 -42.95
C ASN A 64 -22.48 -28.17 -41.99
N THR A 65 -23.40 -27.58 -41.21
CA THR A 65 -24.85 -27.70 -41.49
C THR A 65 -25.72 -26.78 -40.61
N LYS A 66 -26.85 -26.37 -41.20
CA LYS A 66 -27.92 -25.50 -40.66
C LYS A 66 -28.72 -26.18 -39.54
N GLY A 67 -29.26 -25.37 -38.64
CA GLY A 67 -30.37 -25.73 -37.76
C GLY A 67 -31.02 -24.48 -37.16
N THR A 68 -32.11 -24.03 -37.77
CA THR A 68 -32.97 -22.95 -37.30
C THR A 68 -33.80 -23.42 -36.11
N THR A 69 -33.83 -22.69 -35.01
CA THR A 69 -35.04 -22.49 -34.19
C THR A 69 -34.93 -21.19 -33.40
N SER A 70 -35.87 -20.30 -33.67
CA SER A 70 -36.25 -19.15 -32.86
C SER A 70 -36.55 -19.55 -31.42
N ASN A 71 -36.07 -18.77 -30.46
CA ASN A 71 -36.75 -18.55 -29.20
C ASN A 71 -36.33 -17.18 -28.64
N ASP A 72 -37.29 -16.26 -28.64
CA ASP A 72 -37.24 -15.04 -27.87
C ASP A 72 -37.10 -15.42 -26.39
N ASN A 73 -36.01 -14.98 -25.76
CA ASN A 73 -35.86 -15.01 -24.32
C ASN A 73 -35.29 -13.67 -23.88
N GLU A 74 -36.06 -12.97 -23.06
CA GLU A 74 -35.66 -11.79 -22.31
C GLU A 74 -34.25 -11.98 -21.74
N GLY A 75 -33.34 -11.09 -22.11
CA GLY A 75 -31.91 -11.21 -21.87
C GLY A 75 -31.57 -11.22 -20.39
N THR A 76 -31.54 -12.42 -19.80
CA THR A 76 -30.73 -12.68 -18.61
C THR A 76 -29.27 -12.48 -19.04
N TRP A 77 -28.70 -11.31 -18.71
CA TRP A 77 -27.28 -11.08 -18.92
C TRP A 77 -26.52 -12.15 -18.14
N GLN A 78 -26.01 -13.17 -18.84
CA GLN A 78 -25.21 -14.19 -18.20
C GLN A 78 -23.95 -13.51 -17.68
N THR A 79 -23.90 -13.31 -16.38
CA THR A 79 -22.72 -12.78 -15.71
C THR A 79 -21.80 -13.94 -15.40
N ILE A 80 -20.52 -13.78 -15.72
CA ILE A 80 -19.47 -14.71 -15.34
C ILE A 80 -18.79 -14.24 -14.07
N ASN A 81 -18.39 -15.20 -13.24
CA ASN A 81 -17.52 -14.98 -12.10
C ASN A 81 -16.06 -14.98 -12.58
N ILE A 82 -15.31 -13.92 -12.31
CA ILE A 82 -13.88 -13.87 -12.62
C ILE A 82 -13.08 -13.38 -11.42
N PHE A 83 -11.80 -13.69 -11.41
CA PHE A 83 -10.87 -13.31 -10.35
C PHE A 83 -9.79 -12.38 -10.87
N ILE A 84 -9.58 -11.26 -10.17
CA ILE A 84 -8.44 -10.38 -10.38
C ILE A 84 -7.39 -10.67 -9.32
N LYS A 85 -6.21 -11.11 -9.74
CA LYS A 85 -5.07 -11.35 -8.87
C LYS A 85 -4.06 -10.21 -8.99
N THR A 86 -3.80 -9.56 -7.88
CA THR A 86 -2.80 -8.48 -7.78
C THR A 86 -1.38 -9.03 -7.68
N LEU A 87 -0.38 -8.16 -7.90
CA LEU A 87 1.04 -8.47 -7.68
C LEU A 87 1.37 -8.91 -6.24
N THR A 88 0.58 -8.50 -5.25
CA THR A 88 0.76 -8.91 -3.84
C THR A 88 0.13 -10.27 -3.54
N GLY A 89 -0.53 -10.88 -4.52
CA GLY A 89 -1.22 -12.17 -4.38
C GLY A 89 -2.65 -12.06 -3.86
N LYS A 90 -3.16 -10.85 -3.55
CA LYS A 90 -4.58 -10.63 -3.22
C LYS A 90 -5.45 -11.02 -4.43
N ILE A 91 -6.48 -11.82 -4.19
CA ILE A 91 -7.47 -12.25 -5.19
C ILE A 91 -8.80 -11.55 -4.88
N ILE A 92 -9.37 -10.89 -5.88
CA ILE A 92 -10.63 -10.15 -5.77
C ILE A 92 -11.63 -10.70 -6.79
N GLN A 93 -12.85 -10.96 -6.34
CA GLN A 93 -13.92 -11.49 -7.17
C GLN A 93 -14.73 -10.38 -7.85
N TYR A 94 -15.10 -10.61 -9.11
CA TYR A 94 -15.97 -9.74 -9.92
C TYR A 94 -17.01 -10.58 -10.68
N PHE A 95 -18.23 -10.04 -10.76
CA PHE A 95 -19.29 -10.55 -11.65
C PHE A 95 -19.42 -9.58 -12.82
N ILE A 96 -19.22 -10.08 -14.04
CA ILE A 96 -19.18 -9.24 -15.24
C ILE A 96 -19.76 -9.98 -16.44
N SER A 97 -20.31 -9.27 -17.42
CA SER A 97 -20.75 -9.88 -18.68
C SER A 97 -19.54 -10.34 -19.51
N PRO A 98 -19.56 -11.52 -20.15
CA PRO A 98 -18.53 -11.93 -21.13
C PRO A 98 -18.36 -10.93 -22.28
N SER A 99 -19.46 -10.28 -22.68
CA SER A 99 -19.47 -9.25 -23.73
C SER A 99 -18.99 -7.87 -23.25
N ALA A 100 -18.71 -7.71 -21.95
CA ALA A 100 -18.15 -6.47 -21.42
C ALA A 100 -16.77 -6.22 -22.02
N LYS A 101 -16.45 -4.96 -22.26
CA LYS A 101 -15.13 -4.59 -22.76
C LYS A 101 -14.11 -4.58 -21.63
N VAL A 102 -12.84 -4.69 -22.02
CA VAL A 102 -11.71 -4.55 -21.08
C VAL A 102 -11.73 -3.21 -20.36
N GLU A 103 -12.20 -2.13 -21.01
CA GLU A 103 -12.36 -0.80 -20.38
C GLU A 103 -13.38 -0.82 -19.23
N ASP A 104 -14.50 -1.54 -19.39
CA ASP A 104 -15.52 -1.68 -18.36
C ASP A 104 -14.98 -2.41 -17.13
N LEU A 105 -14.23 -3.50 -17.35
CA LEU A 105 -13.57 -4.23 -16.28
C LEU A 105 -12.55 -3.35 -15.54
N LYS A 106 -11.79 -2.52 -16.27
CA LYS A 106 -10.86 -1.58 -15.64
C LYS A 106 -11.60 -0.52 -14.82
N ASP A 107 -12.71 0.01 -15.32
CA ASP A 107 -13.55 0.96 -14.58
C ASP A 107 -14.14 0.34 -13.30
N MET A 108 -14.54 -0.94 -13.35
CA MET A 108 -14.97 -1.68 -12.16
C MET A 108 -13.84 -1.84 -11.14
N ILE A 109 -12.63 -2.17 -11.60
CA ILE A 109 -11.44 -2.27 -10.74
C ILE A 109 -11.09 -0.91 -10.14
N ARG A 110 -11.16 0.18 -10.92
CA ARG A 110 -10.97 1.55 -10.39
C ARG A 110 -11.97 1.85 -9.28
N SER A 111 -13.24 1.55 -9.52
CA SER A 111 -14.32 1.88 -8.58
C SER A 111 -14.22 1.08 -7.27
N LYS A 112 -13.78 -0.18 -7.34
CA LYS A 112 -13.69 -1.08 -6.18
C LYS A 112 -12.35 -1.01 -5.44
N GLU A 113 -11.25 -0.88 -6.17
CA GLU A 113 -9.89 -0.95 -5.65
C GLU A 113 -9.13 0.39 -5.72
N GLY A 114 -9.69 1.42 -6.34
CA GLY A 114 -9.09 2.76 -6.43
C GLY A 114 -7.95 2.88 -7.44
N ILE A 115 -7.68 1.86 -8.26
CA ILE A 115 -6.56 1.85 -9.20
C ILE A 115 -6.94 2.62 -10.48
N PRO A 116 -6.26 3.72 -10.85
CA PRO A 116 -6.56 4.47 -12.08
C PRO A 116 -6.45 3.59 -13.33
N VAL A 117 -7.40 3.72 -14.27
CA VAL A 117 -7.56 2.86 -15.47
C VAL A 117 -6.28 2.81 -16.33
N ASP A 118 -5.61 3.94 -16.46
CA ASP A 118 -4.34 4.10 -17.20
C ASP A 118 -3.16 3.38 -16.52
N GLN A 119 -3.26 3.17 -15.21
CA GLN A 119 -2.31 2.39 -14.42
C GLN A 119 -2.65 0.89 -14.40
N GLN A 120 -3.80 0.48 -14.94
CA GLN A 120 -4.17 -0.94 -14.99
C GLN A 120 -3.59 -1.62 -16.22
N ARG A 121 -2.78 -2.65 -16.01
CA ARG A 121 -2.39 -3.61 -17.04
C ARG A 121 -2.91 -4.98 -16.65
N LEU A 122 -3.97 -5.39 -17.33
CA LEU A 122 -4.57 -6.70 -17.15
C LEU A 122 -3.86 -7.71 -18.05
N ILE A 123 -3.55 -8.87 -17.51
CA ILE A 123 -2.83 -9.96 -18.18
C ILE A 123 -3.60 -11.26 -17.94
N TYR A 124 -3.94 -11.96 -19.01
CA TYR A 124 -4.58 -13.27 -18.98
C TYR A 124 -3.83 -14.22 -19.90
N ALA A 125 -3.55 -15.44 -19.43
CA ALA A 125 -2.78 -16.45 -20.18
C ALA A 125 -1.45 -15.91 -20.79
N GLY A 126 -0.77 -15.00 -20.10
CA GLY A 126 0.46 -14.36 -20.58
C GLY A 126 0.27 -13.23 -21.60
N GLN A 127 -0.96 -13.00 -22.07
CA GLN A 127 -1.31 -11.93 -22.98
C GLN A 127 -1.88 -10.72 -22.23
N GLN A 128 -1.45 -9.52 -22.62
CA GLN A 128 -2.03 -8.28 -22.12
C GLN A 128 -3.40 -8.04 -22.77
N LEU A 129 -4.38 -7.64 -21.95
CA LEU A 129 -5.69 -7.24 -22.43
C LEU A 129 -5.66 -5.79 -22.92
N GLU A 130 -6.16 -5.58 -24.13
CA GLU A 130 -6.28 -4.29 -24.80
C GLU A 130 -7.70 -3.71 -24.68
N ASP A 131 -7.78 -2.38 -24.56
CA ASP A 131 -9.06 -1.67 -24.57
C ASP A 131 -9.79 -1.82 -25.91
N GLY A 132 -11.11 -1.69 -25.90
CA GLY A 132 -11.95 -1.89 -27.09
C GLY A 132 -12.25 -3.35 -27.46
N ARG A 133 -11.56 -4.33 -26.87
CA ARG A 133 -11.91 -5.76 -26.97
C ARG A 133 -12.79 -6.22 -25.82
N THR A 134 -13.59 -7.25 -26.05
CA THR A 134 -14.43 -7.91 -25.04
C THR A 134 -13.65 -8.95 -24.25
N LEU A 135 -14.19 -9.40 -23.11
CA LEU A 135 -13.60 -10.53 -22.38
C LEU A 135 -13.70 -11.84 -23.16
N GLU A 136 -14.79 -12.03 -23.90
CA GLU A 136 -15.01 -13.17 -24.79
C GLU A 136 -13.97 -13.23 -25.92
N ASP A 137 -13.48 -12.09 -26.45
CA ASP A 137 -12.40 -12.06 -27.45
C ASP A 137 -11.09 -12.70 -26.95
N TYR A 138 -10.89 -12.75 -25.63
CA TYR A 138 -9.76 -13.41 -24.97
C TYR A 138 -10.10 -14.78 -24.39
N TRP A 139 -11.30 -15.29 -24.67
CA TRP A 139 -11.79 -16.56 -24.15
C TRP A 139 -11.85 -16.59 -22.62
N ILE A 140 -12.04 -15.42 -22.00
CA ILE A 140 -12.16 -15.29 -20.55
C ILE A 140 -13.58 -15.74 -20.16
N GLY A 141 -13.65 -16.94 -19.58
CA GLY A 141 -14.88 -17.53 -19.09
C GLY A 141 -15.01 -17.50 -17.57
N ASN A 142 -16.06 -18.14 -17.05
CA ASN A 142 -16.30 -18.31 -15.63
C ASN A 142 -15.09 -18.93 -14.91
N GLU A 143 -14.83 -18.48 -13.69
CA GLU A 143 -13.67 -18.81 -12.83
C GLU A 143 -12.29 -18.42 -13.38
N SER A 144 -12.21 -17.65 -14.48
CA SER A 144 -10.93 -17.19 -15.02
C SER A 144 -10.19 -16.26 -14.05
N THR A 145 -8.86 -16.43 -13.94
CA THR A 145 -7.99 -15.53 -13.17
C THR A 145 -7.19 -14.61 -14.08
N ILE A 146 -7.44 -13.31 -13.99
CA ILE A 146 -6.72 -12.25 -14.69
C ILE A 146 -5.74 -11.61 -13.69
N HIS A 147 -4.49 -11.46 -14.10
CA HIS A 147 -3.48 -10.80 -13.29
C HIS A 147 -3.51 -9.29 -13.59
N ILE A 148 -3.62 -8.47 -12.55
CA ILE A 148 -3.42 -7.03 -12.68
C ILE A 148 -2.00 -6.68 -12.26
N VAL A 149 -1.28 -6.02 -13.15
CA VAL A 149 0.00 -5.40 -12.86
C VAL A 149 -0.15 -3.89 -13.03
N LEU A 150 0.49 -3.12 -12.16
CA LEU A 150 0.40 -1.68 -12.21
C LEU A 150 1.39 -1.14 -13.26
N ARG A 151 0.86 -0.39 -14.23
CA ARG A 151 1.66 0.41 -15.16
C ARG A 151 2.15 1.64 -14.44
N MET A 152 3.45 1.78 -14.46
CA MET A 152 4.10 2.98 -13.99
C MET A 152 4.20 3.97 -15.14
N ARG A 153 3.30 4.95 -15.16
CA ARG A 153 3.56 6.19 -15.91
C ARG A 153 3.89 7.29 -14.91
N GLY A 154 4.93 8.04 -15.22
CA GLY A 154 5.29 9.23 -14.44
C GLY A 154 4.23 10.29 -14.65
N GLY A 155 3.49 10.60 -13.60
CA GLY A 155 2.54 11.72 -13.55
C GLY A 155 1.11 11.35 -13.90
N THR A 156 0.40 10.74 -12.96
CA THR A 156 -1.06 10.81 -12.78
C THR A 156 -1.38 10.36 -11.35
N SER A 157 -2.22 11.11 -10.65
CA SER A 157 -2.49 11.07 -9.21
C SER A 157 -2.77 9.67 -8.65
N LEU A 158 -2.08 9.29 -7.57
CA LEU A 158 -2.64 8.42 -6.55
C LEU A 158 -3.86 9.11 -5.95
N ASP A 159 -5.02 8.80 -6.51
CA ASP A 159 -6.27 8.92 -5.78
C ASP A 159 -6.15 7.97 -4.58
N LEU A 160 -5.78 8.51 -3.42
CA LEU A 160 -5.89 7.77 -2.17
C LEU A 160 -7.31 7.22 -2.12
N PRO A 161 -7.50 5.91 -1.93
CA PRO A 161 -8.85 5.36 -1.88
C PRO A 161 -9.64 6.19 -0.86
N PRO A 162 -10.80 6.76 -1.21
CA PRO A 162 -11.62 7.50 -0.24
C PRO A 162 -11.96 6.66 1.01
N SER A 163 -11.85 5.34 0.90
CA SER A 163 -11.98 4.37 1.99
C SER A 163 -10.77 4.25 2.92
N LEU A 164 -9.58 4.76 2.55
CA LEU A 164 -8.35 4.63 3.32
C LEU A 164 -8.31 5.59 4.50
N LEU A 165 -8.86 6.79 4.35
CA LEU A 165 -8.76 7.86 5.34
C LEU A 165 -10.04 7.97 6.17
N ASP A 166 -9.87 8.46 7.40
CA ASP A 166 -10.97 8.73 8.33
C ASP A 166 -11.04 10.24 8.58
N GLU A 167 -11.54 10.97 7.58
CA GLU A 167 -11.53 12.44 7.53
C GLU A 167 -11.99 13.13 8.82
N PRO A 168 -13.07 12.68 9.51
CA PRO A 168 -13.52 13.31 10.75
C PRO A 168 -12.48 13.31 11.88
N PHE A 169 -11.48 12.42 11.82
CA PHE A 169 -10.41 12.29 12.83
C PHE A 169 -9.08 12.91 12.40
N HIS A 170 -9.06 13.66 11.31
CA HIS A 170 -7.90 14.48 10.96
C HIS A 170 -7.65 15.53 12.04
N TYR A 171 -6.40 15.84 12.32
CA TYR A 171 -6.07 16.83 13.35
C TYR A 171 -4.84 17.63 12.99
N ASN A 172 -4.96 18.95 13.09
CA ASN A 172 -3.87 19.87 12.78
C ASN A 172 -3.07 20.22 14.05
N PHE A 173 -1.88 19.63 14.20
CA PHE A 173 -0.96 19.96 15.30
C PHE A 173 0.05 21.06 14.94
N THR A 174 0.00 21.65 13.74
CA THR A 174 1.03 22.60 13.26
C THR A 174 1.21 23.84 14.12
N LYS A 175 0.14 24.28 14.82
CA LYS A 175 0.15 25.43 15.74
C LYS A 175 -0.05 25.04 17.21
N ILE A 176 0.09 23.75 17.54
CA ILE A 176 -0.11 23.23 18.89
C ILE A 176 1.24 23.12 19.61
N SER A 177 1.26 23.46 20.90
CA SER A 177 2.41 23.32 21.80
C SER A 177 1.93 22.72 23.12
N ASP A 178 2.61 21.65 23.57
CA ASP A 178 2.27 20.91 24.80
C ASP A 178 3.12 21.38 25.99
N ARG A 179 3.74 22.56 25.91
CA ARG A 179 4.67 23.03 26.95
C ARG A 179 3.98 23.01 28.33
N GLY A 180 4.51 22.18 29.23
CA GLY A 180 4.02 22.04 30.60
C GLY A 180 2.82 21.08 30.77
N VAL A 181 2.34 20.45 29.69
CA VAL A 181 1.21 19.51 29.72
C VAL A 181 1.68 18.12 29.33
N LYS A 182 1.23 17.10 30.08
CA LYS A 182 1.52 15.70 29.78
C LYS A 182 0.25 15.02 29.30
N PHE A 183 0.35 14.33 28.17
CA PHE A 183 -0.70 13.45 27.66
C PHE A 183 -0.25 12.00 27.84
N CYS A 184 -1.19 11.11 28.12
CA CYS A 184 -0.97 9.69 28.31
C CYS A 184 -1.91 8.90 27.41
N ARG A 185 -1.39 7.85 26.78
CA ARG A 185 -2.18 6.86 26.06
C ARG A 185 -1.65 5.46 26.37
N GLY A 186 -2.55 4.55 26.68
CA GLY A 186 -2.21 3.16 27.01
C GLY A 186 -1.23 3.03 28.17
N GLY A 187 -1.39 3.88 29.18
CA GLY A 187 -0.54 3.91 30.37
C GLY A 187 0.86 4.50 30.16
N LEU A 188 1.21 4.95 28.95
CA LEU A 188 2.50 5.59 28.66
C LEU A 188 2.31 7.05 28.23
N ILE A 189 3.37 7.85 28.39
CA ILE A 189 3.40 9.23 27.91
C ILE A 189 3.23 9.25 26.40
N TYR A 190 2.27 10.05 25.93
CA TYR A 190 2.01 10.34 24.53
C TYR A 190 2.62 11.69 24.17
N ILE A 191 3.76 11.64 23.47
CA ILE A 191 4.36 12.82 22.85
C ILE A 191 3.54 13.12 21.59
N ARG A 192 2.62 14.08 21.66
CA ARG A 192 1.77 14.46 20.53
C ARG A 192 2.65 15.04 19.41
N PRO A 193 2.25 14.90 18.13
CA PRO A 193 3.08 15.33 17.01
C PRO A 193 2.96 16.84 16.78
N CYS A 194 3.24 17.64 17.82
CA CYS A 194 3.23 19.10 17.77
C CYS A 194 4.10 19.61 16.62
N GLY A 195 3.57 20.52 15.80
CA GLY A 195 4.22 21.00 14.59
C GLY A 195 3.96 20.16 13.33
N TRP A 196 3.16 19.09 13.40
CA TRP A 196 2.82 18.23 12.26
C TRP A 196 1.33 18.31 11.91
N GLN A 197 0.97 18.05 10.65
CA GLN A 197 -0.40 17.81 10.24
C GLN A 197 -0.69 16.31 10.30
N ARG A 198 -1.73 15.89 11.02
CA ARG A 198 -2.09 14.48 11.18
C ARG A 198 -3.34 14.13 10.37
N TYR A 199 -3.24 13.08 9.57
CA TYR A 199 -4.32 12.49 8.79
C TYR A 199 -4.65 11.11 9.34
N ALA A 200 -5.92 10.85 9.59
CA ALA A 200 -6.38 9.58 10.12
C ALA A 200 -6.48 8.53 9.02
N ILE A 201 -6.08 7.30 9.34
CA ILE A 201 -6.38 6.12 8.53
C ILE A 201 -7.65 5.48 9.09
N LYS A 202 -8.55 5.05 8.21
CA LYS A 202 -9.72 4.26 8.56
C LYS A 202 -9.28 2.87 9.02
N VAL A 203 -9.54 2.57 10.29
CA VAL A 203 -9.09 1.33 10.95
C VAL A 203 -10.23 0.49 11.52
N LYS A 204 -11.44 1.06 11.61
CA LYS A 204 -12.62 0.33 12.08
C LYS A 204 -12.87 -0.90 11.22
N GLY A 205 -12.93 -2.08 11.86
CA GLY A 205 -13.10 -3.37 11.19
C GLY A 205 -11.84 -3.95 10.51
N LYS A 206 -10.68 -3.29 10.59
CA LYS A 206 -9.39 -3.84 10.11
C LYS A 206 -8.72 -4.79 11.10
N PHE A 207 -9.07 -4.69 12.38
CA PHE A 207 -8.49 -5.47 13.46
C PHE A 207 -9.60 -6.21 14.24
N PRO A 208 -9.26 -7.24 15.03
CA PRO A 208 -10.26 -8.04 15.74
C PRO A 208 -11.21 -7.25 16.66
N ASP A 209 -10.74 -6.12 17.17
CA ASP A 209 -11.45 -5.21 18.06
C ASP A 209 -10.92 -3.78 17.89
N ASP A 210 -11.61 -2.81 18.50
CA ASP A 210 -11.19 -1.39 18.56
C ASP A 210 -10.67 -0.97 19.95
N ILE A 211 -10.51 -1.92 20.90
CA ILE A 211 -10.08 -1.64 22.29
C ILE A 211 -8.67 -1.02 22.29
N TRP A 212 -7.78 -1.51 21.45
CA TRP A 212 -6.43 -0.95 21.26
C TRP A 212 -6.44 0.57 20.94
N LEU A 213 -7.50 1.10 20.33
CA LEU A 213 -7.61 2.50 19.93
C LEU A 213 -8.43 3.34 20.92
N GLN A 214 -9.57 2.81 21.37
CA GLN A 214 -10.56 3.53 22.17
C GLN A 214 -10.46 3.22 23.68
N GLY A 215 -9.95 2.04 24.02
CA GLY A 215 -10.01 1.44 25.36
C GLY A 215 -11.34 0.77 25.67
N LYS A 216 -11.39 0.01 26.77
CA LYS A 216 -12.62 -0.59 27.31
C LYS A 216 -13.52 0.42 28.01
N THR A 217 -12.91 1.44 28.60
CA THR A 217 -13.58 2.51 29.33
C THR A 217 -13.32 3.85 28.66
N SER A 218 -14.18 4.82 28.92
CA SER A 218 -13.90 6.20 28.47
C SER A 218 -12.70 6.75 29.24
N ARG A 219 -11.88 7.56 28.57
CA ARG A 219 -10.82 8.32 29.24
C ARG A 219 -11.46 9.27 30.24
N ALA A 220 -10.88 9.38 31.43
CA ALA A 220 -11.34 10.33 32.45
C ALA A 220 -11.30 11.79 31.94
N ASP A 221 -10.29 12.11 31.13
CA ASP A 221 -10.11 13.40 30.48
C ASP A 221 -9.23 13.24 29.22
N GLN A 222 -8.96 14.34 28.51
CA GLN A 222 -8.16 14.32 27.28
C GLN A 222 -6.68 13.95 27.48
N TYR A 223 -6.15 14.13 28.69
CA TYR A 223 -4.76 13.89 29.09
C TYR A 223 -4.55 12.46 29.59
N SER A 224 -5.59 11.82 30.09
CA SER A 224 -5.56 10.50 30.73
C SER A 224 -5.70 9.36 29.73
N SER A 225 -5.34 8.14 30.17
CA SER A 225 -5.53 6.91 29.38
C SER A 225 -6.89 6.26 29.63
N ALA A 226 -7.34 5.48 28.66
CA ALA A 226 -8.44 4.53 28.82
C ALA A 226 -7.89 3.15 29.21
N GLU A 227 -8.72 2.31 29.84
CA GLU A 227 -8.35 0.94 30.19
C GLU A 227 -8.06 0.11 28.91
N ASP A 228 -6.97 -0.65 28.91
CA ASP A 228 -6.53 -1.53 27.82
C ASP A 228 -6.28 -0.88 26.44
N GLU A 229 -6.38 0.45 26.32
CA GLU A 229 -5.95 1.13 25.10
C GLU A 229 -4.43 0.98 24.90
N TRP A 230 -3.95 1.02 23.67
CA TRP A 230 -2.53 0.85 23.37
C TRP A 230 -1.79 2.19 23.36
N PRO A 231 -0.52 2.24 23.79
CA PRO A 231 0.30 3.44 23.68
C PRO A 231 0.60 3.83 22.23
N VAL A 232 0.88 5.12 22.02
CA VAL A 232 1.15 5.71 20.70
C VAL A 232 2.64 5.66 20.40
N SER A 233 2.99 5.31 19.16
CA SER A 233 4.35 5.37 18.64
C SER A 233 4.39 5.86 17.19
N TYR A 234 5.60 6.11 16.70
CA TYR A 234 5.87 6.65 15.38
C TYR A 234 6.89 5.78 14.64
N HIS A 235 6.68 5.60 13.34
CA HIS A 235 7.58 4.84 12.47
C HIS A 235 7.96 5.70 11.27
N GLY A 236 9.26 5.99 11.14
CA GLY A 236 9.81 6.61 9.94
C GLY A 236 9.74 5.62 8.80
N THR A 237 9.00 5.96 7.75
CA THR A 237 8.79 5.06 6.61
C THR A 237 9.54 5.55 5.39
N SER A 238 9.94 4.61 4.55
CA SER A 238 10.33 4.93 3.18
C SER A 238 9.11 5.21 2.33
N LEU A 239 9.36 6.00 1.29
CA LEU A 239 8.42 6.42 0.27
C LEU A 239 7.36 5.34 -0.11
N ASN A 240 7.81 4.18 -0.60
CA ASN A 240 6.94 3.13 -1.11
C ASN A 240 6.25 2.26 -0.03
N ASN A 241 6.63 2.38 1.25
CA ASN A 241 6.17 1.47 2.30
C ASN A 241 4.97 2.03 3.06
N GLY A 242 4.83 3.37 3.16
CA GLY A 242 3.79 4.01 3.97
C GLY A 242 2.36 3.61 3.58
N LEU A 243 2.04 3.59 2.29
CA LEU A 243 0.73 3.18 1.78
C LEU A 243 0.45 1.70 2.02
N SER A 244 1.42 0.83 1.69
CA SER A 244 1.28 -0.61 1.94
C SER A 244 1.06 -0.92 3.43
N ILE A 245 1.70 -0.16 4.33
CA ILE A 245 1.50 -0.30 5.77
C ILE A 245 0.09 0.17 6.18
N ALA A 246 -0.41 1.27 5.61
CA ALA A 246 -1.75 1.79 5.92
C ALA A 246 -2.89 0.87 5.43
N GLU A 247 -2.67 0.18 4.31
CA GLU A 247 -3.63 -0.76 3.72
C GLU A 247 -3.55 -2.14 4.36
N GLU A 248 -2.36 -2.72 4.43
CA GLU A 248 -2.14 -4.14 4.78
C GLU A 248 -1.65 -4.35 6.22
N GLY A 249 -1.31 -3.27 6.94
CA GLY A 249 -0.59 -3.34 8.20
C GLY A 249 0.91 -3.60 8.03
N PHE A 250 1.62 -3.71 9.14
CA PHE A 250 3.04 -4.04 9.10
C PHE A 250 3.26 -5.52 8.78
N LYS A 251 4.27 -5.80 7.96
CA LYS A 251 4.71 -7.16 7.61
C LYS A 251 6.17 -7.35 8.01
N LEU A 252 6.42 -7.97 9.16
CA LEU A 252 7.75 -8.28 9.69
C LEU A 252 8.58 -9.09 8.69
N SER A 253 7.95 -9.93 7.86
CA SER A 253 8.61 -10.68 6.79
C SER A 253 9.28 -9.79 5.74
N LYS A 254 8.84 -8.53 5.58
CA LYS A 254 9.51 -7.54 4.71
C LYS A 254 10.74 -6.90 5.36
N GLY A 255 10.94 -7.08 6.67
CA GLY A 255 12.09 -6.55 7.39
C GLY A 255 13.34 -7.41 7.16
N THR A 256 14.44 -6.79 6.71
CA THR A 256 15.68 -7.48 6.35
C THR A 256 16.86 -7.19 7.28
N ARG A 257 16.77 -6.14 8.12
CA ARG A 257 17.85 -5.71 9.03
C ARG A 257 17.27 -5.32 10.39
N PHE A 258 17.87 -5.85 11.45
CA PHE A 258 17.38 -5.71 12.82
C PHE A 258 18.56 -5.48 13.78
N LEU A 259 18.84 -4.24 14.14
CA LEU A 259 20.06 -3.88 14.88
C LEU A 259 20.00 -4.25 16.38
N HIS A 260 18.81 -4.16 16.99
CA HIS A 260 18.58 -4.36 18.42
C HIS A 260 17.60 -5.50 18.71
N GLY A 261 17.56 -6.50 17.82
CA GLY A 261 16.65 -7.63 17.87
C GLY A 261 15.56 -7.59 16.82
N LYS A 262 15.10 -8.78 16.40
CA LYS A 262 14.08 -8.93 15.35
C LYS A 262 12.73 -8.40 15.81
N GLY A 263 12.11 -7.55 14.99
CA GLY A 263 10.80 -6.95 15.24
C GLY A 263 10.57 -5.70 14.40
N ILE A 264 9.39 -5.10 14.53
CA ILE A 264 9.01 -3.86 13.86
C ILE A 264 9.38 -2.69 14.77
N TYR A 265 10.20 -1.78 14.24
CA TYR A 265 10.76 -0.67 15.01
C TYR A 265 9.85 0.54 14.93
N SER A 266 9.62 1.18 16.06
CA SER A 266 8.95 2.48 16.19
C SER A 266 9.58 3.24 17.35
N THR A 267 9.07 4.42 17.67
CA THR A 267 9.58 5.25 18.77
C THR A 267 8.45 6.13 19.31
N PRO A 268 8.42 6.46 20.61
CA PRO A 268 7.43 7.39 21.16
C PRO A 268 7.64 8.84 20.68
N ASP A 269 8.80 9.15 20.11
CA ASP A 269 9.17 10.51 19.68
C ASP A 269 9.13 10.63 18.14
N ILE A 270 8.22 11.45 17.64
CA ILE A 270 8.06 11.66 16.20
C ILE A 270 9.31 12.26 15.55
N GLU A 271 10.09 13.08 16.26
CA GLU A 271 11.30 13.67 15.69
C GLU A 271 12.39 12.61 15.54
N VAL A 272 12.47 11.63 16.45
CA VAL A 272 13.33 10.43 16.28
C VAL A 272 12.87 9.63 15.07
N ALA A 273 11.57 9.37 14.92
CA ALA A 273 11.03 8.68 13.75
C ALA A 273 11.32 9.44 12.44
N ALA A 274 11.26 10.77 12.47
CA ALA A 274 11.50 11.62 11.32
C ALA A 274 12.94 11.53 10.80
N HIS A 275 13.93 11.13 11.60
CA HIS A 275 15.29 10.87 11.11
C HIS A 275 15.33 9.74 10.08
N TYR A 276 14.40 8.78 10.18
CA TYR A 276 14.29 7.62 9.30
C TYR A 276 13.22 7.81 8.21
N ALA A 277 12.49 8.93 8.23
CA ALA A 277 11.49 9.26 7.21
C ALA A 277 12.15 9.84 5.95
N VAL A 278 11.69 9.38 4.79
CA VAL A 278 12.13 9.92 3.49
C VAL A 278 11.60 11.35 3.29
N LYS A 279 12.44 12.20 2.70
CA LYS A 279 12.08 13.56 2.28
C LYS A 279 11.37 13.52 0.92
N VAL A 280 10.28 14.26 0.79
CA VAL A 280 9.44 14.26 -0.42
C VAL A 280 9.24 15.69 -0.90
N LYS A 281 9.54 15.94 -2.19
CA LYS A 281 9.43 17.29 -2.77
C LYS A 281 8.12 17.47 -3.51
N VAL A 282 7.19 18.23 -2.94
CA VAL A 282 5.89 18.56 -3.55
C VAL A 282 5.83 20.06 -3.83
N ASN A 283 5.53 20.46 -5.07
CA ASN A 283 5.32 21.86 -5.47
C ASN A 283 6.40 22.84 -4.95
N GLY A 284 7.68 22.47 -5.09
CA GLY A 284 8.82 23.29 -4.65
C GLY A 284 9.14 23.25 -3.16
N LYS A 285 8.32 22.57 -2.35
CA LYS A 285 8.48 22.42 -0.90
C LYS A 285 8.90 20.99 -0.55
N THR A 286 9.60 20.84 0.59
CA THR A 286 10.07 19.53 1.07
C THR A 286 9.28 19.11 2.29
N TYR A 287 8.85 17.87 2.32
CA TYR A 287 8.05 17.30 3.39
C TYR A 287 8.65 16.02 3.94
N LYS A 288 8.36 15.71 5.19
CA LYS A 288 8.54 14.38 5.78
C LYS A 288 7.18 13.81 6.14
N VAL A 289 7.05 12.49 6.02
CA VAL A 289 5.88 11.75 6.49
C VAL A 289 6.30 10.62 7.42
N VAL A 290 5.60 10.53 8.52
CA VAL A 290 5.82 9.54 9.57
C VAL A 290 4.51 8.81 9.83
N MET A 291 4.59 7.48 9.95
CA MET A 291 3.44 6.66 10.30
C MET A 291 3.19 6.75 11.80
N GLN A 292 1.95 7.04 12.19
CA GLN A 292 1.49 7.02 13.57
C GLN A 292 0.83 5.68 13.87
N ASN A 293 1.24 5.04 14.96
CA ASN A 293 0.89 3.68 15.31
C ASN A 293 0.42 3.57 16.75
N ARG A 294 -0.26 2.47 17.04
CA ARG A 294 -0.49 1.95 18.39
C ARG A 294 0.30 0.67 18.55
N VAL A 295 0.92 0.44 19.71
CA VAL A 295 1.73 -0.76 19.95
C VAL A 295 1.19 -1.55 21.13
N ASN A 296 1.22 -2.88 21.06
CA ASN A 296 0.77 -3.74 22.15
C ASN A 296 1.72 -3.61 23.34
N PRO A 297 1.29 -3.06 24.49
CA PRO A 297 2.19 -2.80 25.61
C PRO A 297 2.68 -4.10 26.28
N LYS A 298 1.96 -5.23 26.13
CA LYS A 298 2.29 -6.49 26.78
C LYS A 298 3.58 -7.13 26.23
N ASN A 299 3.80 -6.99 24.92
CA ASN A 299 4.92 -7.63 24.20
C ASN A 299 6.02 -6.65 23.81
N LEU A 300 5.84 -5.36 24.11
CA LEU A 300 6.70 -4.28 23.64
C LEU A 300 8.10 -4.36 24.26
N LYS A 301 9.13 -4.42 23.42
CA LYS A 301 10.53 -4.32 23.87
C LYS A 301 11.02 -2.89 23.68
N LYS A 302 11.69 -2.34 24.69
CA LYS A 302 12.22 -0.96 24.66
C LYS A 302 13.75 -0.98 24.66
N VAL A 303 14.33 -0.12 23.83
CA VAL A 303 15.78 0.08 23.75
C VAL A 303 16.05 1.56 24.03
N GLY A 304 16.78 1.82 25.11
CA GLY A 304 17.03 3.17 25.60
C GLY A 304 17.94 3.99 24.67
N LYS A 305 17.83 5.32 24.78
CA LYS A 305 18.65 6.27 24.02
C LYS A 305 20.16 6.12 24.28
N ASP A 306 20.54 5.68 25.47
CA ASP A 306 21.90 5.34 25.86
C ASP A 306 22.52 4.27 24.95
N VAL A 307 21.70 3.34 24.44
CA VAL A 307 22.11 2.29 23.51
C VAL A 307 22.03 2.77 22.06
N THR A 308 20.91 3.37 21.64
CA THR A 308 20.66 3.72 20.23
C THR A 308 21.39 4.98 19.77
N LYS A 309 21.84 5.81 20.71
CA LYS A 309 22.46 7.14 20.52
C LYS A 309 21.58 8.21 19.86
N VAL A 310 20.43 7.86 19.31
CA VAL A 310 19.49 8.79 18.67
C VAL A 310 18.28 9.08 19.57
N GLY A 311 17.60 8.03 20.03
CA GLY A 311 16.38 8.12 20.85
C GLY A 311 15.84 6.76 21.25
N GLU A 312 14.82 6.72 22.11
CA GLU A 312 14.24 5.44 22.54
C GLU A 312 13.57 4.71 21.36
N TYR A 313 13.89 3.43 21.18
CA TYR A 313 13.22 2.58 20.19
C TYR A 313 12.29 1.59 20.87
N TRP A 314 11.15 1.37 20.24
CA TRP A 314 10.12 0.41 20.60
C TRP A 314 10.05 -0.66 19.53
N ILE A 315 10.24 -1.92 19.93
CA ILE A 315 10.30 -3.06 19.03
C ILE A 315 9.08 -3.94 19.31
N SER A 316 8.16 -3.97 18.35
CA SER A 316 7.00 -4.87 18.33
C SER A 316 7.44 -6.22 17.75
N PRO A 317 7.36 -7.34 18.52
CA PRO A 317 7.87 -8.63 18.08
C PRO A 317 7.15 -9.24 16.86
N THR A 318 5.86 -8.99 16.71
CA THR A 318 5.04 -9.54 15.61
C THR A 318 4.22 -8.47 14.89
N ASN A 319 3.55 -8.84 13.79
CA ASN A 319 2.67 -7.95 13.03
C ASN A 319 1.46 -7.49 13.86
N GLU A 320 1.02 -8.34 14.78
CA GLU A 320 -0.15 -8.12 15.63
C GLU A 320 0.14 -7.11 16.75
N ASP A 321 1.41 -6.90 17.08
CA ASP A 321 1.87 -6.03 18.17
C ASP A 321 2.03 -4.55 17.76
N ILE A 322 1.64 -4.18 16.54
CA ILE A 322 1.65 -2.80 16.05
C ILE A 322 0.56 -2.55 15.01
N ARG A 323 -0.18 -1.46 15.18
CA ARG A 323 -1.32 -1.10 14.32
C ARG A 323 -1.18 0.33 13.83
N PRO A 324 -1.00 0.57 12.51
CA PRO A 324 -0.97 1.92 11.96
C PRO A 324 -2.37 2.53 11.99
N TYR A 325 -2.48 3.82 12.31
CA TYR A 325 -3.78 4.51 12.37
C TYR A 325 -3.76 5.96 11.90
N GLY A 326 -2.60 6.50 11.50
CA GLY A 326 -2.53 7.81 10.87
C GLY A 326 -1.19 8.13 10.21
N PHE A 327 -1.17 9.16 9.39
CA PHE A 327 0.03 9.78 8.84
C PHE A 327 0.26 11.13 9.49
N CYS A 328 1.49 11.44 9.86
CA CYS A 328 1.91 12.78 10.28
C CYS A 328 2.80 13.38 9.19
N VAL A 329 2.48 14.58 8.72
CA VAL A 329 3.18 15.28 7.65
C VAL A 329 3.71 16.61 8.15
N LYS A 330 4.95 16.96 7.80
CA LYS A 330 5.57 18.25 8.17
C LYS A 330 6.42 18.79 7.03
N GLU A 331 6.26 20.08 6.76
CA GLU A 331 7.15 20.84 5.87
C GLU A 331 8.48 21.07 6.59
N ILE A 332 9.61 20.83 5.90
CA ILE A 332 10.96 20.89 6.48
C ILE A 332 11.92 21.75 5.69
#